data_AF-X1F947-F1
#
_entry.id   AF-X1F947-F1
#
_cell.length_a   1.000
_cell.length_b   1.000
_cell.length_c   1.000
_cell.angle_alpha   90.00
_cell.angle_beta   90.00
_cell.angle_gamma   90.00
#
_symmetry.space_group_name_H-M   'P 1'
#
loop_
_entity.id
_entity.type
_entity.pdbx_description
1 polymer ?
#
loop_
_entity_poly.entity_id
_entity_poly.type
_entity_poly.pdbx_seq_one_letter_code
_entity_poly.pdbx_strand_id
1 'polypeptide(L)' 'KKIWINKSDSHEAAQEFDFKYYISMSSSERLETVQFLREEFYKVKKGSKHESRERLRRDIKVIQQID' A
#
# COMPACT_ATOMS: atom_id res chain seq x y z
N LYS A 1 -20.98 -3.48 6.54
CA LYS A 1 -19.65 -2.90 6.88
C LYS A 1 -19.55 -1.53 6.24
N LYS A 2 -19.16 -0.49 6.99
CA LYS A 2 -18.97 0.86 6.44
C LYS A 2 -17.65 0.89 5.68
N ILE A 3 -17.68 1.01 4.35
CA ILE A 3 -16.46 1.13 3.55
C ILE A 3 -15.96 2.57 3.73
N TRP A 4 -14.75 2.72 4.24
CA TRP A 4 -14.10 4.01 4.38
C TRP A 4 -13.26 4.28 3.13
N ILE A 5 -13.51 5.42 2.47
CA ILE A 5 -12.83 5.81 1.24
C ILE A 5 -12.35 7.25 1.43
N ASN A 6 -11.03 7.46 1.36
CA ASN A 6 -10.47 8.79 1.25
C ASN A 6 -10.44 9.22 -0.23
N LYS A 7 -11.12 10.32 -0.55
CA LYS A 7 -11.05 10.93 -1.89
C LYS A 7 -10.01 12.04 -1.85
N SER A 8 -8.90 11.84 -2.55
CA SER A 8 -7.83 12.82 -2.66
C SER A 8 -7.94 13.61 -3.96
N ASP A 9 -7.68 14.92 -3.90
CA ASP A 9 -7.71 15.82 -5.05
C ASP A 9 -6.41 15.80 -5.85
N SER A 10 -5.33 15.22 -5.29
CA SER A 10 -4.04 15.07 -5.98
C SER A 10 -3.31 13.79 -5.59
N HIS A 11 -2.32 13.41 -6.40
CA HIS A 11 -1.45 12.28 -6.09
C HIS A 11 -0.62 12.53 -4.82
N GLU A 12 -0.10 13.74 -4.66
CA GLU A 12 0.67 14.14 -3.48
C GLU A 12 -0.15 14.06 -2.19
N ALA A 13 -1.39 14.56 -2.22
CA ALA A 13 -2.29 14.50 -1.07
C ALA A 13 -2.67 13.05 -0.71
N ALA A 14 -2.78 12.16 -1.70
CA ALA A 14 -3.00 10.74 -1.46
C ALA A 14 -1.78 10.10 -0.79
N GLN A 15 -0.58 10.40 -1.27
CA GLN A 15 0.67 9.89 -0.70
C GLN A 15 0.92 10.39 0.72
N GLU A 16 0.57 11.64 1.02
CA GLU A 16 0.70 12.23 2.36
C GLU A 16 -0.30 11.58 3.32
N PHE A 17 -1.54 11.37 2.87
CA PHE A 17 -2.53 10.65 3.65
C PHE A 17 -2.06 9.23 3.98
N ASP A 18 -1.63 8.47 2.97
CA ASP A 18 -1.15 7.10 3.15
C ASP A 18 0.03 7.07 4.12
N PHE A 19 0.97 8.02 3.99
CA PHE A 19 2.12 8.13 4.88
C PHE A 19 1.70 8.36 6.34
N LYS A 20 0.80 9.32 6.59
CA LYS A 20 0.27 9.58 7.94
C LYS A 20 -0.49 8.39 8.50
N TYR A 21 -1.28 7.72 7.67
CA TYR A 21 -2.02 6.52 8.06
C TYR A 21 -1.08 5.40 8.53
N TYR A 22 -0.06 5.06 7.75
CA TYR A 22 0.89 4.02 8.15
C TYR A 22 1.77 4.45 9.33
N ILE A 23 2.15 5.72 9.45
CA ILE A 23 2.91 6.20 10.63
C ILE A 23 2.10 6.12 11.92
N SER A 24 0.77 6.31 11.84
CA SER A 24 -0.09 6.19 13.03
C SER A 24 -0.18 4.77 13.59
N MET A 25 0.30 3.77 12.84
CA MET A 25 0.32 2.36 13.24
C MET A 25 1.65 1.97 13.88
N SER A 26 1.59 1.00 14.79
CA SER A 26 2.80 0.35 15.31
C SER A 26 3.59 -0.35 14.20
N SER A 27 4.87 -0.62 14.45
CA SER A 27 5.73 -1.34 13.50
C SER A 27 5.20 -2.74 13.17
N SER A 28 4.65 -3.46 14.17
CA SER A 28 4.03 -4.77 13.99
C SER A 28 2.77 -4.71 13.12
N GLU A 29 1.86 -3.76 13.41
CA GLU A 29 0.62 -3.62 12.63
C GLU A 29 0.88 -3.24 11.18
N ARG A 30 1.89 -2.38 10.93
CA ARG A 30 2.34 -2.05 9.57
C ARG A 30 2.82 -3.30 8.82
N LEU A 31 3.68 -4.10 9.47
CA LEU A 31 4.25 -5.29 8.86
C LEU A 31 3.14 -6.30 8.51
N GLU A 32 2.24 -6.57 9.45
CA GLU A 32 1.09 -7.47 9.26
C GLU A 32 0.18 -6.99 8.13
N THR A 33 -0.13 -5.69 8.11
CA THR A 33 -0.96 -5.08 7.06
C THR A 33 -0.32 -5.22 5.68
N VAL A 34 0.98 -4.94 5.55
CA VAL A 34 1.71 -5.08 4.28
C VAL A 34 1.75 -6.53 3.82
N GLN A 35 1.96 -7.48 4.75
CA GLN A 35 1.96 -8.90 4.43
C GLN A 35 0.59 -9.37 3.96
N PHE A 36 -0.48 -8.98 4.66
CA PHE A 36 -1.86 -9.27 4.25
C PHE A 36 -2.17 -8.72 2.85
N LEU A 37 -1.85 -7.46 2.58
CA LEU A 37 -2.08 -6.84 1.27
C LEU A 37 -1.29 -7.54 0.15
N ARG A 38 -0.06 -7.99 0.43
CA ARG A 38 0.75 -8.77 -0.51
C ARG A 38 0.07 -10.10 -0.86
N GLU A 39 -0.44 -10.82 0.13
CA GLU A 39 -1.13 -12.09 -0.06
C GLU A 39 -2.43 -11.92 -0.85
N GLU A 40 -3.23 -10.91 -0.51
CA GLU A 40 -4.46 -10.56 -1.23
C GLU A 40 -4.18 -10.17 -2.68
N PHE A 41 -3.12 -9.39 -2.92
CA PHE A 41 -2.70 -9.05 -4.28
C PHE A 41 -2.44 -10.30 -5.13
N TYR A 42 -1.74 -11.30 -4.58
CA TYR A 42 -1.49 -12.54 -5.31
C TYR A 42 -2.76 -13.37 -5.52
N LYS A 43 -3.74 -13.33 -4.61
CA LYS A 43 -5.05 -13.97 -4.81
C LYS A 43 -5.84 -13.31 -5.95
N VAL A 44 -5.88 -11.97 -5.98
CA VAL A 44 -6.56 -11.19 -7.03
C VAL A 44 -5.85 -11.32 -8.38
N LYS A 45 -4.52 -11.36 -8.38
CA LYS A 45 -3.69 -11.45 -9.60
C LYS A 45 -3.51 -12.89 -10.12
N LYS A 46 -4.04 -13.90 -9.43
CA LYS A 46 -3.93 -15.31 -9.83
C LYS A 46 -4.72 -15.57 -11.12
N GLY A 47 -4.10 -15.30 -12.27
CA GLY A 47 -4.69 -15.51 -13.60
C GLY A 47 -4.33 -14.47 -14.65
N SER A 48 -3.84 -13.28 -14.28
CA SER A 48 -3.43 -12.28 -15.27
C SER A 48 -2.00 -12.56 -15.78
N LYS A 49 -1.88 -13.42 -16.80
CA LYS A 49 -0.67 -13.55 -17.63
C LYS A 49 -0.51 -12.32 -18.53
N HIS A 50 -0.29 -11.14 -17.96
CA HIS A 50 0.19 -10.00 -18.72
C HIS A 50 1.63 -9.73 -18.32
N GLU A 51 2.52 -10.46 -18.98
CA GLU A 51 3.98 -10.27 -18.99
C GLU A 51 4.37 -9.00 -19.75
N SER A 52 3.78 -7.86 -19.40
CA SER A 52 4.42 -6.58 -19.68
C SER A 52 5.11 -6.18 -18.39
N ARG A 53 6.38 -6.58 -18.27
CA ARG A 53 7.31 -6.17 -17.18
C ARG A 53 7.67 -4.67 -17.26
N GLU A 54 6.92 -3.87 -17.99
CA GLU A 54 7.30 -2.53 -18.45
C GLU A 54 6.90 -1.41 -17.50
N ARG A 55 6.06 -1.67 -16.48
CA ARG A 55 5.45 -0.58 -15.70
C ARG A 55 5.49 -0.71 -14.17
N LEU A 56 6.05 -1.77 -13.60
CA LEU A 56 6.33 -1.79 -12.16
C LEU A 56 7.67 -1.08 -11.90
N ARG A 57 7.67 0.27 -11.96
CA ARG A 57 8.66 1.03 -11.19
C ARG A 57 8.42 0.65 -9.73
N ARG A 58 9.39 -0.03 -9.13
CA ARG A 58 9.34 -0.38 -7.71
C ARG A 58 9.65 0.90 -6.95
N ASP A 59 8.62 1.65 -6.58
CA ASP A 59 8.77 2.76 -5.65
C ASP A 59 9.01 2.16 -4.27
N ILE A 60 10.29 2.04 -3.89
CA ILE A 60 10.71 1.60 -2.56
C ILE A 60 10.57 2.82 -1.65
N LYS A 61 9.45 2.91 -0.94
CA LYS A 61 9.22 3.94 0.08
C LYS A 61 9.66 3.41 1.44
N VAL A 62 10.75 3.95 1.98
CA VAL A 62 11.14 3.72 3.37
C VAL A 62 10.19 4.55 4.24
N ILE A 63 9.26 3.88 4.90
CA ILE A 63 8.44 4.52 5.94
C ILE A 63 9.36 4.71 7.15
N GLN A 64 9.49 5.95 7.62
CA GLN A 64 10.32 6.28 8.77
C GLN A 64 10.10 5.28 9.91
N GLN A 65 11.19 4.68 10.39
CA GLN A 65 11.19 3.88 11.60
C GLN A 65 11.22 4.86 12.77
N ILE A 66 10.15 4.84 13.56
CA ILE A 66 10.06 5.59 14.82
C ILE A 66 10.26 4.50 15.88
N ASP A 67 11.40 4.55 16.56
CA ASP A 67 11.71 3.73 17.73
C ASP A 67 11.05 4.31 18.99
#